data_AF-A0A922XFA5-F1
#
_entry.id   AF-A0A922XFA5-F1
#
_cell.length_a   1.000
_cell.length_b   1.000
_cell.length_c   1.000
_cell.angle_alpha   90.00
_cell.angle_beta   90.00
_cell.angle_gamma   90.00
#
_symmetry.space_group_name_H-M   'P 1'
#
loop_
_entity.id
_entity.type
_entity.pdbx_description
1 polymer ?
#
loop_
_entity_poly.entity_id
_entity_poly.type
_entity_poly.pdbx_seq_one_letter_code
_entity_poly.pdbx_strand_id
1 'polypeptide(L)' 'MSQAPATPPGAAATRLPTDDELREVAASLRGMRFGSVTIVVQDGVIIQIDKTEKRRLRNRRDAGENGQS' A
#
# COMPACT_ATOMS: atom_id res chain seq x y z
N MET A 1 14.73 22.49 -44.26
CA MET A 1 15.06 21.77 -43.01
C MET A 1 13.93 20.80 -42.75
N SER A 2 14.08 19.54 -43.16
CA SER A 2 13.06 18.50 -42.99
C SER A 2 13.26 17.84 -41.64
N GLN A 3 12.39 18.12 -40.66
CA GLN A 3 12.36 17.32 -39.42
C GLN A 3 11.74 15.96 -39.75
N ALA A 4 12.46 14.90 -39.40
CA ALA A 4 11.97 13.54 -39.42
C ALA A 4 10.76 13.39 -38.47
N PRO A 5 9.81 12.48 -38.73
CA PRO A 5 8.73 12.23 -37.78
C PRO A 5 9.32 11.67 -36.49
N ALA A 6 8.96 12.29 -35.37
CA ALA A 6 9.22 11.75 -34.04
C ALA A 6 8.61 10.35 -33.98
N THR A 7 9.43 9.36 -33.63
CA THR A 7 8.96 8.02 -33.25
C THR A 7 7.80 8.18 -32.28
N PRO A 8 6.63 7.56 -32.52
CA PRO A 8 5.54 7.62 -31.56
C PRO A 8 6.04 7.02 -30.23
N PRO A 9 5.89 7.70 -29.08
CA PRO A 9 6.07 7.08 -27.76
C PRO A 9 4.89 6.12 -27.50
N GLY A 10 4.72 5.12 -28.36
CA GLY A 10 3.60 4.18 -28.36
C GLY A 10 4.01 2.75 -27.99
N ALA A 11 5.27 2.55 -27.59
CA ALA A 11 5.80 1.24 -27.19
C ALA A 11 6.60 1.33 -25.88
N ALA A 12 6.23 2.25 -24.98
CA ALA A 12 6.60 2.07 -23.58
C ALA A 12 5.88 0.80 -23.11
N ALA A 13 6.57 -0.33 -23.16
CA ALA A 13 6.05 -1.61 -22.72
C ALA A 13 5.43 -1.40 -21.34
N THR A 14 4.11 -1.54 -21.23
CA THR A 14 3.42 -1.45 -19.94
C THR A 14 4.02 -2.53 -19.05
N ARG A 15 4.92 -2.12 -18.17
CA ARG A 15 5.54 -3.05 -17.23
C ARG A 15 4.45 -3.45 -16.24
N LEU A 16 4.41 -4.73 -15.92
CA LEU A 16 3.61 -5.19 -14.79
C LEU A 16 4.49 -5.12 -13.53
N PRO A 17 3.90 -4.81 -12.35
CA PRO A 17 4.60 -4.94 -11.09
C PRO A 17 5.20 -6.34 -10.97
N THR A 18 6.43 -6.41 -10.47
CA THR A 18 7.15 -7.66 -10.23
C THR A 18 6.54 -8.42 -9.05
N ASP A 19 6.84 -9.71 -8.97
CA ASP A 19 6.40 -10.54 -7.84
C ASP A 19 6.90 -10.01 -6.49
N ASP A 20 8.09 -9.41 -6.44
CA ASP A 20 8.64 -8.81 -5.21
C ASP A 20 7.85 -7.57 -4.77
N GLU A 21 7.49 -6.71 -5.71
CA GLU A 21 6.62 -5.54 -5.45
C GLU A 21 5.24 -5.99 -4.94
N LEU A 22 4.67 -7.04 -5.53
CA LEU A 22 3.40 -7.61 -5.08
C LEU A 22 3.50 -8.25 -3.68
N ARG A 23 4.65 -8.88 -3.36
CA ARG A 23 4.90 -9.43 -2.02
C ARG A 23 4.98 -8.33 -0.96
N GLU A 24 5.52 -7.18 -1.30
CA GLU A 24 5.58 -6.02 -0.40
C GLU A 24 4.18 -5.44 -0.15
N VAL A 25 3.37 -5.33 -1.19
CA VAL A 25 1.95 -4.97 -1.06
C VAL A 25 1.23 -5.97 -0.15
N ALA A 26 1.39 -7.28 -0.37
CA ALA A 26 0.79 -8.30 0.49
C ALA A 26 1.32 -8.21 1.94
N ALA A 27 2.59 -7.85 2.13
CA ALA A 27 3.17 -7.62 3.45
C ALA A 27 2.51 -6.45 4.18
N SER A 28 2.20 -5.36 3.48
CA SER A 28 1.53 -4.21 4.06
C SER A 28 0.14 -4.54 4.64
N LEU A 29 -0.57 -5.49 4.02
CA LEU A 29 -1.90 -5.95 4.46
C LEU A 29 -1.84 -6.95 5.63
N ARG A 30 -0.72 -7.65 5.82
CA ARG A 30 -0.60 -8.67 6.88
C ARG A 30 -0.79 -8.05 8.27
N GLY A 31 -1.63 -8.71 9.07
CA GLY A 31 -1.92 -8.31 10.46
C GLY A 31 -2.89 -7.12 10.60
N MET A 32 -3.28 -6.48 9.49
CA MET A 32 -4.26 -5.40 9.53
C MET A 32 -5.66 -5.97 9.79
N ARG A 33 -6.30 -5.54 10.90
CA ARG A 33 -7.68 -5.91 11.22
C ARG A 33 -8.70 -4.87 10.74
N PHE A 34 -8.32 -3.59 10.82
CA PHE A 34 -9.14 -2.45 10.39
C PHE A 34 -8.21 -1.38 9.82
N GLY A 35 -8.53 -0.88 8.63
CA GLY A 35 -7.69 0.09 7.95
C GLY A 35 -7.85 0.04 6.44
N SER A 36 -6.92 0.68 5.74
CA SER A 36 -6.82 0.69 4.29
C SER A 36 -5.35 0.77 3.87
N VAL A 37 -5.05 0.20 2.71
CA VAL A 37 -3.78 0.40 2.00
C VAL A 37 -4.08 1.05 0.67
N THR A 38 -3.38 2.13 0.37
CA THR A 38 -3.48 2.86 -0.91
C THR A 38 -2.17 2.70 -1.66
N ILE A 39 -2.23 2.23 -2.90
CA ILE A 39 -1.06 1.98 -3.74
C ILE A 39 -1.14 2.89 -4.95
N VAL A 40 -0.04 3.55 -5.28
CA VAL A 40 0.08 4.38 -6.47
C VAL A 40 1.06 3.71 -7.43
N VAL A 41 0.58 3.40 -8.63
CA VAL A 41 1.35 2.78 -9.71
C VAL A 41 1.45 3.76 -10.87
N GLN A 42 2.66 3.99 -11.35
CA GLN A 42 2.94 4.84 -12.52
C GLN A 42 3.89 4.10 -13.45
N ASP A 43 3.57 4.06 -14.74
CA ASP A 43 4.36 3.39 -15.78
C ASP A 43 4.73 1.93 -15.45
N GLY A 44 3.86 1.24 -14.69
CA GLY A 44 4.06 -0.15 -14.30
C GLY A 44 4.91 -0.39 -13.06
N VAL A 45 5.32 0.67 -12.36
CA VAL A 45 6.14 0.61 -11.16
C VAL A 45 5.33 1.12 -9.97
N ILE A 46 5.44 0.43 -8.83
CA ILE A 46 4.84 0.91 -7.58
C ILE A 46 5.70 2.04 -7.03
N ILE A 47 5.17 3.25 -6.97
CA ILE A 47 5.92 4.43 -6.50
C ILE A 47 5.56 4.82 -5.07
N GLN A 48 4.41 4.38 -4.57
CA GLN A 48 3.96 4.71 -3.22
C GLN A 48 3.03 3.64 -2.66
N ILE A 49 3.21 3.32 -1.38
CA ILE A 49 2.32 2.49 -0.59
C ILE A 49 2.02 3.25 0.71
N ASP A 50 0.79 3.71 0.88
CA ASP A 50 0.31 4.31 2.14
C ASP A 50 -0.53 3.29 2.92
N LYS A 51 -0.21 3.12 4.21
CA LYS A 51 -0.88 2.19 5.10
C LYS A 51 -1.53 2.93 6.26
N THR A 52 -2.85 2.91 6.32
CA THR A 52 -3.63 3.51 7.40
C THR A 52 -4.28 2.42 8.25
N GLU A 53 -3.95 2.34 9.55
CA GLU A 53 -4.54 1.37 10.49
C GLU A 53 -5.41 2.05 11.56
N LYS A 54 -6.55 1.41 11.89
CA LYS A 54 -7.40 1.82 13.02
C LYS A 54 -7.29 0.78 14.14
N ARG A 55 -6.83 1.21 15.31
CA ARG A 55 -6.72 0.35 16.50
C ARG A 55 -7.59 0.88 17.63
N ARG A 56 -8.44 0.01 18.19
CA ARG A 56 -9.14 0.29 19.45
C ARG A 56 -8.19 0.01 20.61
N LEU A 57 -7.80 1.06 21.31
CA LEU A 57 -7.06 0.93 22.56
C LEU A 57 -8.09 0.66 23.66
N ARG A 58 -8.18 -0.58 24.14
CA ARG A 58 -8.95 -0.87 25.36
C ARG A 58 -8.19 -0.26 26.53
N ASN A 59 -8.85 0.63 27.27
CA ASN A 59 -8.25 1.23 28.46
C ASN A 59 -8.20 0.16 29.55
N ARG A 60 -7.06 -0.03 30.22
CA ARG A 60 -6.85 -1.07 31.27
C ARG A 60 -7.74 -0.89 32.52
N ARG A 61 -8.61 0.12 32.57
CA ARG A 61 -9.39 0.46 33.77
C ARG A 61 -10.58 -0.47 34.06
N ASP A 62 -10.94 -1.37 33.15
CA ASP A 62 -12.00 -2.36 33.40
C ASP A 62 -11.50 -3.63 34.14
N ALA A 63 -10.21 -3.70 34.51
CA ALA A 63 -9.59 -4.91 35.07
C ALA A 63 -9.23 -4.84 36.57
N GLY A 64 -9.70 -3.82 37.31
CA GLY A 64 -9.21 -3.55 38.68
C GLY A 64 -10.23 -3.28 39.78
N GLU A 65 -11.54 -3.31 39.50
CA GLU A 65 -12.58 -3.02 40.51
C GLU A 65 -13.40 -4.28 40.81
N ASN A 66 -12.75 -5.36 41.24
CA ASN A 66 -13.39 -6.55 41.83
C ASN A 66 -12.46 -7.23 42.85
N GLY A 67 -11.83 -6.45 43.71
CA GLY A 67 -11.12 -6.92 44.91
C GLY A 67 -11.81 -6.34 46.15
N GLN A 68 -13.06 -6.74 46.37
CA GLN A 68 -13.86 -6.39 47.54
C GLN A 68 -13.44 -7.19 48.78
N SER A 69 -13.45 -6.47 49.90
CA SER A 69 -13.70 -6.90 51.29
C SER A 69 -12.58 -7.57 52.09
#